data_AF-A0AAV2IE37-F1
#
_entry.id   AF-A0AAV2IE37-F1
#
_cell.length_a   1.000
_cell.length_b   1.000
_cell.length_c   1.000
_cell.angle_alpha   90.00
_cell.angle_beta   90.00
_cell.angle_gamma   90.00
#
_symmetry.space_group_name_H-M   'P 1'
#
loop_
_entity.id
_entity.type
_entity.pdbx_description
1 polymer ?
#
loop_
_entity_poly.entity_id
_entity_poly.type
_entity_poly.pdbx_seq_one_letter_code
_entity_poly.pdbx_strand_id
1 'polypeptide(L)'
;MDGDEKLLMGCCGSEMATINLSLLAMPKKFDVDLSSFWFWGAALIIFSDPFCKALFGVHEFKYSSLCHYFGNKLAFAVYAGTSFAYSFCAFLLLHRVLREQGHNLELARNDVLLVGYIFLLSGITIKVHSYGKYGILGIMGGQYFQIPFKVKGQFLYDPYYHPSGTSTLMAYFGYSLIHASFAGLVLTVICGLSYLSAFHFERFHHHLLNQGSKTLFIKNSFNTLYLQIKNKNFFQTFIRKLTEIKKNQRQNK
;
A
#
# COMPACT_ATOMS: atom_id res chain seq x y z
N MET A 1 -74.03 4.31 -8.91
CA MET A 1 -73.35 5.36 -8.14
C MET A 1 -72.55 4.68 -7.07
N ASP A 2 -71.24 4.76 -7.24
CA ASP A 2 -70.09 4.50 -6.36
C ASP A 2 -70.21 3.51 -5.20
N GLY A 3 -69.36 2.48 -5.28
CA GLY A 3 -68.85 1.72 -4.15
C GLY A 3 -67.37 1.43 -4.40
N ASP A 4 -66.50 2.03 -3.61
CA ASP A 4 -65.05 1.78 -3.52
C ASP A 4 -64.78 0.31 -3.17
N GLU A 5 -63.98 -0.39 -3.99
CA GLU A 5 -63.41 -1.69 -3.63
C GLU A 5 -61.94 -1.86 -4.07
N LYS A 6 -61.06 -1.53 -3.13
CA LYS A 6 -59.79 -2.20 -2.77
C LYS A 6 -58.82 -2.62 -3.88
N LEU A 7 -57.76 -1.82 -3.98
CA LEU A 7 -56.41 -2.19 -4.42
C LEU A 7 -55.86 -3.38 -3.60
N LEU A 8 -55.72 -4.54 -4.24
CA LEU A 8 -54.91 -5.68 -3.78
C LEU A 8 -54.12 -6.21 -4.99
N MET A 9 -52.98 -5.57 -5.26
CA MET A 9 -52.02 -6.05 -6.26
C MET A 9 -51.35 -7.33 -5.74
N GLY A 10 -51.90 -8.47 -6.15
CA GLY A 10 -51.25 -9.77 -6.06
C GLY A 10 -50.18 -9.90 -7.15
N CYS A 11 -48.92 -9.70 -6.79
CA CYS A 11 -47.77 -10.01 -7.66
C CYS A 11 -47.47 -11.51 -7.65
N CYS A 12 -48.30 -12.33 -8.29
CA CYS A 12 -47.90 -13.65 -8.79
C CYS A 12 -48.97 -14.17 -9.79
N GLY A 13 -49.13 -13.44 -10.89
CA GLY A 13 -49.85 -13.88 -12.07
C GLY A 13 -48.93 -14.73 -12.95
N SER A 14 -49.41 -15.92 -13.28
CA SER A 14 -48.81 -16.90 -14.16
C SER A 14 -48.46 -16.33 -15.54
N GLU A 15 -47.18 -16.27 -15.87
CA GLU A 15 -46.67 -16.39 -17.24
C GLU A 15 -45.25 -16.94 -17.11
N MET A 16 -44.94 -18.00 -17.86
CA MET A 16 -43.60 -18.57 -17.94
C MET A 16 -42.65 -17.54 -18.53
N ALA A 17 -42.16 -16.64 -17.70
CA ALA A 17 -40.94 -15.89 -17.98
C ALA A 17 -39.84 -16.94 -18.10
N THR A 18 -39.42 -17.20 -19.33
CA THR A 18 -38.18 -17.91 -19.61
C THR A 18 -37.07 -17.12 -18.93
N ILE A 19 -36.73 -17.51 -17.70
CA ILE A 19 -35.58 -16.99 -16.99
C ILE A 19 -34.39 -17.35 -17.88
N ASN A 20 -33.86 -16.37 -18.59
CA ASN A 20 -32.63 -16.51 -19.36
C ASN A 20 -31.49 -16.72 -18.35
N LEU A 21 -31.32 -17.97 -17.90
CA LEU A 21 -30.21 -18.43 -17.05
C LEU A 21 -28.85 -18.24 -17.74
N SER A 22 -28.84 -17.88 -19.02
CA SER A 22 -27.70 -17.34 -19.77
C SER A 22 -27.07 -16.11 -19.09
N LEU A 23 -27.87 -15.33 -18.34
CA LEU A 23 -27.41 -14.17 -17.56
C LEU A 23 -26.91 -14.54 -16.15
N LEU A 24 -27.15 -15.79 -15.73
CA LEU A 24 -26.62 -16.44 -14.53
C LEU A 24 -25.39 -17.31 -14.87
N ALA A 25 -24.86 -17.21 -16.09
CA ALA A 25 -23.56 -17.76 -16.42
C ALA A 25 -22.53 -17.13 -15.47
N MET A 26 -22.20 -17.84 -14.39
CA MET A 26 -21.08 -17.52 -13.51
C MET A 26 -19.88 -17.20 -14.41
N PRO A 27 -19.27 -16.01 -14.30
CA PRO A 27 -18.01 -15.76 -14.97
C PRO A 27 -16.97 -16.69 -14.35
N LYS A 28 -16.84 -17.89 -14.92
CA LYS A 28 -15.71 -18.79 -14.73
C LYS A 28 -14.54 -18.15 -15.44
N LYS A 29 -13.92 -17.15 -14.82
CA LYS A 29 -12.50 -16.83 -14.97
C LYS A 29 -12.13 -15.65 -14.09
N PHE A 30 -10.87 -15.69 -13.70
CA PHE A 30 -10.10 -14.64 -13.05
C PHE A 30 -9.95 -13.48 -14.05
N ASP A 31 -11.06 -12.80 -14.41
CA ASP A 31 -11.06 -11.78 -15.45
C ASP A 31 -10.60 -10.44 -14.89
N VAL A 32 -9.29 -10.30 -14.78
CA VAL A 32 -8.65 -8.99 -14.84
C VAL A 32 -8.47 -8.67 -16.32
N ASP A 33 -9.15 -7.65 -16.82
CA ASP A 33 -8.97 -7.20 -18.19
C ASP A 33 -7.65 -6.44 -18.31
N LEU A 34 -6.59 -7.19 -18.65
CA LEU A 34 -5.24 -6.68 -18.92
C LEU A 34 -5.14 -5.93 -20.25
N SER A 35 -6.18 -5.94 -21.10
CA SER A 35 -6.22 -5.14 -22.33
C SER A 35 -6.61 -3.69 -22.05
N SER A 36 -7.15 -3.39 -20.87
CA SER A 36 -7.60 -2.04 -20.52
C SER A 36 -6.41 -1.08 -20.39
N PHE A 37 -6.44 0.00 -21.19
CA PHE A 37 -5.47 1.08 -21.13
C PHE A 37 -5.42 1.75 -19.74
N TRP A 38 -6.57 1.88 -19.08
CA TRP A 38 -6.68 2.48 -17.75
C TRP A 38 -5.99 1.65 -16.67
N PHE A 39 -6.02 0.32 -16.80
CA PHE A 39 -5.31 -0.58 -15.88
C PHE A 39 -3.80 -0.35 -15.94
N TRP A 40 -3.22 -0.31 -17.14
CA TRP A 40 -1.78 -0.04 -17.31
C TRP A 40 -1.41 1.39 -16.92
N GLY A 41 -2.26 2.37 -17.21
CA GLY A 41 -2.08 3.75 -16.76
C GLY A 41 -2.04 3.85 -15.23
N ALA A 42 -2.98 3.19 -14.55
CA ALA A 42 -2.99 3.11 -13.09
C ALA A 42 -1.75 2.38 -12.55
N ALA A 43 -1.38 1.24 -13.14
CA ALA A 43 -0.20 0.48 -12.74
C ALA A 43 1.08 1.31 -12.84
N LEU A 44 1.26 2.04 -13.95
CA LEU A 44 2.45 2.87 -14.18
C LEU A 44 2.52 4.04 -13.19
N ILE A 45 1.41 4.72 -12.92
CA ILE A 45 1.38 5.84 -11.96
C ILE A 45 1.55 5.37 -10.51
N ILE A 46 0.89 4.27 -10.14
CA ILE A 46 1.02 3.68 -8.79
C ILE A 46 2.45 3.17 -8.58
N PHE A 47 3.08 2.61 -9.61
CA PHE A 47 4.47 2.19 -9.53
C PHE A 47 5.43 3.38 -9.50
N SER A 48 5.19 4.42 -10.29
CA SER A 48 6.10 5.55 -10.39
C SER A 48 6.05 6.47 -9.17
N ASP A 49 4.94 6.58 -8.45
CA ASP A 49 4.82 7.49 -7.31
C ASP A 49 5.88 7.23 -6.20
N PRO A 50 6.01 6.03 -5.60
CA PRO A 50 7.05 5.76 -4.61
C PRO A 50 8.46 5.85 -5.20
N PHE A 51 8.64 5.37 -6.44
CA PHE A 51 9.94 5.28 -7.08
C PHE A 51 10.52 6.65 -7.44
N CYS A 52 9.73 7.50 -8.11
CA CYS A 52 10.11 8.87 -8.45
C CYS A 52 10.37 9.68 -7.18
N LYS A 53 9.54 9.53 -6.14
CA LYS A 53 9.73 10.21 -4.86
C LYS A 53 11.10 9.90 -4.25
N ALA A 54 11.49 8.62 -4.22
CA ALA A 54 12.81 8.18 -3.76
C ALA A 54 13.94 8.68 -4.66
N LEU A 55 13.77 8.60 -5.98
CA LEU A 55 14.77 9.06 -6.95
C LEU A 55 15.08 10.55 -6.80
N PHE A 56 14.04 11.39 -6.78
CA PHE A 56 14.18 12.83 -6.60
C PHE A 56 14.70 13.19 -5.21
N GLY A 57 14.30 12.47 -4.17
CA GLY A 57 14.81 12.67 -2.81
C GLY A 57 16.32 12.43 -2.72
N VAL A 58 16.81 11.31 -3.26
CA VAL A 58 18.25 10.99 -3.29
C VAL A 58 19.03 11.94 -4.20
N HIS A 59 18.48 12.27 -5.37
CA HIS A 59 19.11 13.22 -6.28
C HIS A 59 19.29 14.59 -5.61
N GLU A 60 18.25 15.09 -4.95
CA GLU A 60 18.30 16.37 -4.25
C GLU A 60 19.24 16.33 -3.05
N PHE A 61 19.26 15.23 -2.30
CA PHE A 61 20.22 15.06 -1.20
C PHE A 61 21.68 15.12 -1.68
N LYS A 62 21.98 14.59 -2.87
CA LYS A 62 23.34 14.53 -3.41
C LYS A 62 23.77 15.83 -4.10
N TYR A 63 22.91 16.41 -4.93
CA TYR A 63 23.27 17.54 -5.80
C TYR A 63 22.71 18.88 -5.31
N SER A 64 21.68 18.86 -4.45
CA SER A 64 20.97 20.05 -3.97
C SER A 64 20.55 20.99 -5.11
N SER A 65 20.21 20.40 -6.27
CA SER A 65 19.95 21.12 -7.51
C SER A 65 18.74 22.06 -7.36
N LEU A 66 17.61 21.56 -6.85
CA LEU A 66 16.40 22.36 -6.67
C LEU A 66 16.57 23.41 -5.57
N CYS A 67 17.26 23.05 -4.49
CA CYS A 67 17.61 23.97 -3.40
C CYS A 67 18.49 25.12 -3.90
N HIS A 68 19.39 24.87 -4.85
CA HIS A 68 20.25 25.91 -5.41
C HIS A 68 19.45 26.95 -6.23
N TYR A 69 18.48 26.51 -7.04
CA TYR A 69 17.71 27.43 -7.90
C TYR A 69 16.56 28.14 -7.17
N PHE A 70 15.84 27.44 -6.29
CA PHE A 70 14.60 27.96 -5.68
C PHE A 70 14.72 28.23 -4.18
N GLY A 71 15.81 27.81 -3.54
CA GLY A 71 15.95 27.82 -2.09
C GLY A 71 15.22 26.66 -1.41
N ASN A 72 15.67 26.29 -0.21
CA ASN A 72 15.28 25.05 0.47
C ASN A 72 13.76 24.92 0.69
N LYS A 73 13.08 26.01 1.07
CA LYS A 73 11.64 25.99 1.41
C LYS A 73 10.74 25.83 0.18
N LEU A 74 11.05 26.54 -0.92
CA LEU A 74 10.26 26.45 -2.16
C LEU A 74 10.52 25.12 -2.87
N ALA A 75 11.77 24.65 -2.91
CA ALA A 75 12.11 23.34 -3.45
C ALA A 75 11.33 22.21 -2.74
N PHE A 76 11.29 22.24 -1.41
CA PHE A 76 10.48 21.28 -0.63
C PHE A 76 8.99 21.42 -0.90
N ALA A 77 8.45 22.65 -1.00
CA ALA A 77 7.03 22.86 -1.29
C ALA A 77 6.63 22.32 -2.66
N VAL A 78 7.47 22.53 -3.69
CA VAL A 78 7.26 21.97 -5.04
C VAL A 78 7.33 20.44 -4.99
N TYR A 79 8.33 19.87 -4.33
CA TYR A 79 8.48 18.42 -4.18
C TYR A 79 7.30 17.77 -3.44
N ALA A 80 6.86 18.37 -2.33
CA ALA A 80 5.72 17.88 -1.57
C ALA A 80 4.42 18.03 -2.38
N GLY A 81 4.25 19.16 -3.06
CA GLY A 81 3.09 19.43 -3.91
C GLY A 81 2.97 18.45 -5.08
N THR A 82 4.07 18.18 -5.79
CA THR A 82 4.08 17.20 -6.88
C THR A 82 3.80 15.79 -6.36
N SER A 83 4.36 15.41 -5.21
CA SER A 83 4.07 14.12 -4.57
C SER A 83 2.58 13.96 -4.23
N PHE A 84 1.95 15.01 -3.69
CA PHE A 84 0.51 15.00 -3.43
C PHE A 84 -0.32 14.89 -4.72
N ALA A 85 0.06 15.61 -5.77
CA ALA A 85 -0.62 15.54 -7.06
C ALA A 85 -0.52 14.14 -7.68
N TYR A 86 0.65 13.49 -7.61
CA TYR A 86 0.84 12.11 -8.05
C TYR A 86 -0.01 11.13 -7.25
N SER A 87 0.01 11.22 -5.92
CA SER A 87 -0.83 10.38 -5.05
C SER A 87 -2.33 10.55 -5.35
N PHE A 88 -2.78 11.79 -5.61
CA PHE A 88 -4.18 12.05 -5.98
C PHE A 88 -4.52 11.45 -7.35
N CYS A 89 -3.65 11.62 -8.34
CA CYS A 89 -3.82 11.01 -9.67
C CYS A 89 -3.85 9.47 -9.58
N ALA A 90 -2.95 8.88 -8.79
CA ALA A 90 -2.92 7.44 -8.54
C ALA A 90 -4.24 6.93 -7.95
N PHE A 91 -4.81 7.66 -6.99
CA PHE A 91 -6.11 7.34 -6.40
C PHE A 91 -7.26 7.44 -7.42
N LEU A 92 -7.29 8.50 -8.24
CA LEU A 92 -8.31 8.66 -9.28
C LEU A 92 -8.27 7.52 -10.31
N LEU A 93 -7.06 7.16 -10.76
CA LEU A 93 -6.87 6.06 -11.70
C LEU A 93 -7.24 4.71 -11.06
N LEU A 94 -6.85 4.47 -9.81
CA LEU A 94 -7.27 3.27 -9.07
C LEU A 94 -8.80 3.20 -8.99
N HIS A 95 -9.46 4.28 -8.58
CA HIS A 95 -10.91 4.33 -8.47
C HIS A 95 -11.60 4.05 -9.82
N ARG A 96 -11.05 4.60 -10.90
CA ARG A 96 -11.56 4.37 -12.26
C ARG A 96 -11.41 2.91 -12.67
N VAL A 97 -10.24 2.30 -12.46
CA VAL A 97 -10.01 0.88 -12.74
C VAL A 97 -10.97 -0.01 -11.94
N LEU A 98 -11.18 0.30 -10.66
CA LEU A 98 -12.11 -0.45 -9.81
C LEU A 98 -13.56 -0.37 -10.30
N ARG A 99 -13.97 0.73 -10.95
CA ARG A 99 -15.31 0.87 -11.54
C ARG A 99 -15.44 0.16 -12.89
N GLU A 100 -14.40 0.20 -13.72
CA GLU A 100 -14.44 -0.33 -15.08
C GLU A 100 -14.21 -1.86 -15.13
N GLN A 101 -13.50 -2.42 -14.14
CA GLN A 101 -13.19 -3.85 -14.08
C GLN A 101 -14.32 -4.67 -13.45
N GLY A 102 -14.37 -5.96 -13.79
CA GLY A 102 -15.33 -6.90 -13.23
C GLY A 102 -15.19 -7.06 -11.72
N HIS A 103 -16.34 -7.20 -11.04
CA HIS A 103 -16.40 -7.51 -9.62
C HIS A 103 -16.48 -9.02 -9.42
N ASN A 104 -15.74 -9.56 -8.46
CA ASN A 104 -15.75 -10.99 -8.18
C ASN A 104 -16.71 -11.33 -7.03
N LEU A 105 -17.63 -12.27 -7.27
CA LEU A 105 -18.63 -12.70 -6.30
C LEU A 105 -18.04 -13.34 -5.03
N GLU A 106 -16.87 -13.97 -5.12
CA GLU A 106 -16.17 -14.52 -3.94
C GLU A 106 -15.59 -13.43 -3.04
N LEU A 107 -15.15 -12.31 -3.62
CA LEU A 107 -14.67 -11.15 -2.86
C LEU A 107 -15.82 -10.26 -2.37
N ALA A 108 -17.00 -10.37 -2.97
CA ALA A 108 -18.19 -9.62 -2.59
C ALA A 108 -18.88 -10.14 -1.31
N ARG A 109 -18.30 -11.15 -0.64
CA ARG A 109 -18.87 -11.70 0.61
C ARG A 109 -18.70 -10.71 1.78
N ASN A 110 -19.66 -10.73 2.71
CA ASN A 110 -19.71 -9.79 3.84
C ASN A 110 -18.49 -9.87 4.77
N ASP A 111 -17.94 -11.08 4.94
CA ASP A 111 -16.71 -11.34 5.69
C ASP A 111 -15.49 -10.67 5.05
N VAL A 112 -15.36 -10.75 3.73
CA VAL A 112 -14.29 -10.08 2.99
C VAL A 112 -14.45 -8.56 3.02
N LEU A 113 -15.69 -8.08 2.90
CA LEU A 113 -16.02 -6.65 2.99
C LEU A 113 -15.62 -6.07 4.37
N LEU A 114 -15.94 -6.78 5.45
CA LEU A 114 -15.56 -6.39 6.81
C LEU A 114 -14.04 -6.31 6.97
N VAL A 115 -13.32 -7.31 6.48
CA VAL A 115 -11.85 -7.30 6.45
C VAL A 115 -11.34 -6.10 5.66
N GLY A 116 -11.94 -5.80 4.51
CA GLY A 116 -11.64 -4.62 3.70
C GLY A 116 -11.74 -3.31 4.49
N TYR A 117 -12.84 -3.11 5.22
CA TYR A 117 -13.01 -1.93 6.08
C TYR A 117 -11.98 -1.87 7.22
N ILE A 118 -11.66 -2.98 7.86
CA ILE A 118 -10.64 -3.03 8.92
C ILE A 118 -9.27 -2.59 8.37
N PHE A 119 -8.87 -3.11 7.20
CA PHE A 119 -7.60 -2.71 6.55
C PHE A 119 -7.58 -1.26 6.10
N LEU A 120 -8.69 -0.78 5.53
CA LEU A 120 -8.80 0.62 5.09
C LEU A 120 -8.71 1.59 6.28
N LEU A 121 -9.50 1.35 7.33
CA LEU A 121 -9.53 2.20 8.51
C LEU A 121 -8.19 2.17 9.25
N SER A 122 -7.62 0.98 9.47
CA SER A 122 -6.31 0.86 10.11
C SER A 122 -5.21 1.55 9.30
N GLY A 123 -5.21 1.42 7.97
CA GLY A 123 -4.29 2.14 7.09
C GLY A 123 -4.41 3.66 7.27
N ILE A 124 -5.63 4.21 7.23
CA ILE A 124 -5.86 5.66 7.45
C ILE A 124 -5.43 6.09 8.84
N THR A 125 -5.77 5.33 9.89
CA THR A 125 -5.39 5.64 11.28
C THR A 125 -3.87 5.65 11.45
N ILE A 126 -3.16 4.65 10.91
CA ILE A 126 -1.69 4.60 10.96
C ILE A 126 -1.10 5.79 10.18
N LYS A 127 -1.69 6.17 9.05
CA LYS A 127 -1.25 7.32 8.26
C LYS A 127 -1.39 8.61 9.06
N VAL A 128 -2.58 8.90 9.60
CA VAL A 128 -2.84 10.09 10.44
C VAL A 128 -1.92 10.10 11.66
N HIS A 129 -1.78 8.96 12.36
CA HIS A 129 -0.87 8.84 13.50
C HIS A 129 0.57 9.14 13.12
N SER A 130 1.02 8.64 11.96
CA SER A 130 2.36 8.91 11.45
C SER A 130 2.55 10.41 11.21
N TYR A 131 1.61 11.08 10.54
CA TYR A 131 1.68 12.53 10.32
C TYR A 131 1.68 13.33 11.62
N GLY A 132 0.90 12.91 12.62
CA GLY A 132 0.90 13.55 13.94
C GLY A 132 2.24 13.39 14.69
N LYS A 133 2.88 12.22 14.58
CA LYS A 133 4.13 11.89 15.29
C LYS A 133 5.37 12.46 14.61
N TYR A 134 5.51 12.27 13.30
CA TYR A 134 6.72 12.64 12.54
C TYR A 134 6.62 14.02 11.88
N GLY A 135 5.40 14.57 11.77
CA GLY A 135 5.13 15.80 11.03
C GLY A 135 5.21 15.62 9.52
N ILE A 136 4.62 16.57 8.79
CA ILE A 136 4.60 16.56 7.31
C ILE A 136 6.03 16.63 6.76
N LEU A 137 6.90 17.44 7.37
CA LEU A 137 8.31 17.57 6.98
C LEU A 137 9.07 16.25 7.09
N GLY A 138 8.86 15.46 8.14
CA GLY A 138 9.53 14.17 8.30
C GLY A 138 9.08 13.15 7.24
N ILE A 139 7.77 13.04 7.02
CA ILE A 139 7.19 12.04 6.10
C ILE A 139 7.42 12.38 4.62
N MET A 140 7.42 13.67 4.29
CA MET A 140 7.69 14.13 2.93
C MET A 140 9.18 14.31 2.65
N GLY A 141 10.07 13.77 3.50
CA GLY A 141 11.50 13.75 3.19
C GLY A 141 12.16 15.13 3.26
N GLY A 142 11.74 15.99 4.18
CA GLY A 142 12.36 17.29 4.44
C GLY A 142 13.87 17.22 4.74
N GLN A 143 14.35 16.04 5.18
CA GLN A 143 15.78 15.74 5.31
C GLN A 143 16.55 15.88 3.99
N TYR A 144 15.92 15.60 2.85
CA TYR A 144 16.54 15.72 1.53
C TYR A 144 16.80 17.17 1.13
N PHE A 145 16.04 18.11 1.71
CA PHE A 145 16.08 19.55 1.39
C PHE A 145 16.79 20.38 2.48
N GLN A 146 17.53 19.73 3.38
CA GLN A 146 18.26 20.38 4.49
C GLN A 146 17.36 21.26 5.40
N ILE A 147 16.05 20.97 5.44
CA ILE A 147 15.14 21.70 6.31
C ILE A 147 15.20 21.07 7.70
N PRO A 148 15.54 21.82 8.77
CA PRO A 148 15.55 21.27 10.11
C PRO A 148 14.12 20.91 10.53
N PHE A 149 13.88 19.64 10.88
CA PHE A 149 12.63 19.20 11.50
C PHE A 149 12.91 18.47 12.81
N LYS A 150 12.14 18.81 13.84
CA LYS A 150 12.17 18.09 15.12
C LYS A 150 11.24 16.89 15.01
N VAL A 151 11.80 15.68 15.01
CA VAL A 151 11.00 14.47 15.21
C VAL A 151 10.47 14.49 16.65
N LYS A 152 9.14 14.44 16.82
CA LYS A 152 8.54 14.33 18.16
C LYS A 152 8.66 12.87 18.62
N GLY A 153 9.70 12.59 19.42
CA GLY A 153 9.86 11.33 20.15
C GLY A 153 11.20 10.63 19.96
N GLN A 154 11.59 9.81 20.95
CA GLN A 154 12.86 9.06 21.02
C GLN A 154 12.92 7.80 20.15
N PHE A 155 11.88 7.49 19.38
CA PHE A 155 11.94 6.33 18.47
C PHE A 155 12.93 6.63 17.37
N LEU A 156 13.96 5.78 17.23
CA LEU A 156 14.82 5.77 16.05
C LEU A 156 13.91 5.72 14.83
N TYR A 157 13.81 6.85 14.14
CA TYR A 157 13.29 6.88 12.80
C TYR A 157 14.27 6.04 12.00
N ASP A 158 13.93 4.79 11.73
CA ASP A 158 14.64 4.06 10.70
C ASP A 158 14.24 4.75 9.40
N PRO A 159 15.12 5.52 8.74
CA PRO A 159 14.79 6.17 7.48
C PRO A 159 14.33 5.17 6.42
N TYR A 160 14.55 3.86 6.62
CA TYR A 160 14.13 2.79 5.70
C TYR A 160 12.80 2.12 6.07
N TYR A 161 12.19 2.47 7.22
CA TYR A 161 10.83 2.06 7.55
C TYR A 161 9.92 3.28 7.50
N HIS A 162 9.33 3.51 6.32
CA HIS A 162 8.33 4.56 6.17
C HIS A 162 6.94 4.03 6.54
N PRO A 163 6.41 4.32 7.74
CA PRO A 163 5.07 3.89 8.14
C PRO A 163 3.98 4.43 7.20
N SER A 164 4.28 5.53 6.49
CA SER A 164 3.43 6.08 5.42
C SER A 164 3.25 5.09 4.26
N GLY A 165 4.29 4.38 3.84
CA GLY A 165 4.21 3.41 2.73
C GLY A 165 3.37 2.19 3.11
N THR A 166 3.65 1.59 4.27
CA THR A 166 2.87 0.47 4.79
C THR A 166 1.40 0.84 5.01
N SER A 167 1.13 2.05 5.52
CA SER A 167 -0.24 2.54 5.72
C SER A 167 -1.01 2.71 4.40
N THR A 168 -0.31 3.16 3.34
CA THR A 168 -0.90 3.34 2.02
C THR A 168 -1.19 1.99 1.36
N LEU A 169 -0.29 1.01 1.50
CA LEU A 169 -0.51 -0.36 1.05
C LEU A 169 -1.73 -1.00 1.73
N MET A 170 -1.86 -0.86 3.05
CA MET A 170 -3.01 -1.35 3.81
C MET A 170 -4.32 -0.70 3.34
N ALA A 171 -4.30 0.61 3.09
CA ALA A 171 -5.46 1.32 2.57
C ALA A 171 -5.86 0.85 1.16
N TYR A 172 -4.88 0.65 0.25
CA TYR A 172 -5.13 0.17 -1.11
C TYR A 172 -5.66 -1.26 -1.12
N PHE A 173 -5.11 -2.11 -0.25
CA PHE A 173 -5.59 -3.48 -0.06
C PHE A 173 -7.03 -3.50 0.43
N GLY A 174 -7.32 -2.76 1.51
CA GLY A 174 -8.67 -2.66 2.06
C GLY A 174 -9.68 -2.09 1.05
N TYR A 175 -9.27 -1.05 0.31
CA TYR A 175 -10.10 -0.44 -0.72
C TYR A 175 -10.42 -1.39 -1.88
N SER A 176 -9.45 -2.21 -2.31
CA SER A 176 -9.64 -3.22 -3.35
C SER A 176 -10.58 -4.34 -2.92
N LEU A 177 -10.51 -4.74 -1.64
CA LEU A 177 -11.44 -5.72 -1.06
C LEU A 177 -12.87 -5.19 -0.96
N ILE A 178 -13.05 -3.92 -0.54
CA ILE A 178 -14.37 -3.29 -0.47
C ILE A 178 -15.04 -3.24 -1.84
N HIS A 179 -14.26 -2.98 -2.89
CA HIS A 179 -14.73 -2.97 -4.28
C HIS A 179 -14.78 -4.37 -4.91
N ALA A 180 -14.50 -5.44 -4.16
CA ALA A 180 -14.49 -6.82 -4.64
C ALA A 180 -13.72 -7.02 -5.96
N SER A 181 -12.63 -6.27 -6.16
CA SER A 181 -11.93 -6.19 -7.44
C SER A 181 -10.56 -6.85 -7.39
N PHE A 182 -10.36 -7.87 -8.22
CA PHE A 182 -9.05 -8.50 -8.40
C PHE A 182 -8.04 -7.56 -9.06
N ALA A 183 -8.47 -6.70 -9.98
CA ALA A 183 -7.61 -5.69 -10.59
C ALA A 183 -7.02 -4.75 -9.53
N GLY A 184 -7.82 -4.33 -8.55
CA GLY A 184 -7.35 -3.56 -7.40
C GLY A 184 -6.30 -4.30 -6.56
N LEU A 185 -6.51 -5.59 -6.31
CA LEU A 185 -5.54 -6.41 -5.59
C LEU A 185 -4.21 -6.54 -6.35
N VAL A 186 -4.25 -6.72 -7.66
CA VAL A 186 -3.03 -6.73 -8.50
C VAL A 186 -2.32 -5.38 -8.43
N LEU A 187 -3.05 -4.25 -8.56
CA LEU A 187 -2.48 -2.92 -8.41
C LEU A 187 -1.89 -2.67 -7.00
N THR A 188 -2.49 -3.27 -5.97
CA THR A 188 -1.96 -3.24 -4.60
C THR A 188 -0.62 -3.99 -4.50
N VAL A 189 -0.49 -5.15 -5.15
CA VAL A 189 0.78 -5.88 -5.22
C VAL A 189 1.85 -5.06 -5.95
N ILE A 190 1.49 -4.43 -7.07
CA ILE A 190 2.39 -3.53 -7.82
C ILE A 190 2.84 -2.36 -6.94
N CYS A 191 1.93 -1.76 -6.17
CA CYS A 191 2.25 -0.72 -5.19
C CYS A 191 3.26 -1.22 -4.14
N GLY A 192 3.06 -2.44 -3.62
CA GLY A 192 3.99 -3.07 -2.67
C GLY A 192 5.38 -3.29 -3.26
N LEU A 193 5.47 -3.76 -4.51
CA LEU A 193 6.74 -3.90 -5.24
C LEU A 193 7.43 -2.56 -5.46
N SER A 194 6.67 -1.50 -5.75
CA SER A 194 7.22 -0.15 -5.89
C SER A 194 7.82 0.36 -4.58
N TYR A 195 7.11 0.23 -3.45
CA TYR A 195 7.65 0.59 -2.15
C TYR A 195 8.91 -0.21 -1.79
N LEU A 196 8.93 -1.53 -2.05
CA LEU A 196 10.12 -2.35 -1.84
C LEU A 196 11.30 -1.87 -2.68
N SER A 197 11.05 -1.53 -3.95
CA SER A 197 12.07 -1.03 -4.87
C SER A 197 12.61 0.33 -4.44
N ALA A 198 11.72 1.24 -4.05
CA ALA A 198 12.05 2.57 -3.53
C ALA A 198 12.90 2.48 -2.26
N PHE A 199 12.51 1.66 -1.28
CA PHE A 199 13.30 1.48 -0.05
C PHE A 199 14.65 0.84 -0.30
N HIS A 200 14.73 -0.11 -1.24
CA HIS A 200 16.01 -0.69 -1.63
C HIS A 200 16.93 0.35 -2.29
N PHE A 201 16.38 1.21 -3.14
CA PHE A 201 17.11 2.27 -3.82
C PHE A 201 17.65 3.32 -2.83
N GLU A 202 16.81 3.79 -1.90
CA GLU A 202 17.22 4.74 -0.85
C GLU A 202 18.29 4.13 0.06
N ARG A 203 18.12 2.87 0.47
CA ARG A 203 19.11 2.15 1.30
C ARG A 203 20.45 1.99 0.61
N PHE A 204 20.45 1.60 -0.66
CA PHE A 204 21.67 1.42 -1.43
C PHE A 204 22.46 2.74 -1.55
N HIS A 205 21.78 3.84 -1.88
CA HIS A 205 22.42 5.14 -2.03
C HIS A 205 22.92 5.71 -0.71
N HIS A 206 22.15 5.61 0.38
CA HIS A 206 22.64 6.02 1.68
C HIS A 206 23.85 5.20 2.15
N HIS A 207 23.93 3.91 1.79
CA HIS A 207 25.10 3.11 2.11
C HIS A 207 26.34 3.60 1.35
N LEU A 208 26.22 3.93 0.07
CA LEU A 208 27.31 4.50 -0.73
C LEU A 208 27.77 5.87 -0.21
N LEU A 209 26.83 6.74 0.16
CA LEU A 209 27.13 8.07 0.68
C LEU A 209 27.78 8.02 2.07
N ASN A 210 27.38 7.07 2.94
CA ASN A 210 28.01 6.87 4.24
C ASN A 210 29.36 6.13 4.17
N GLN A 211 29.60 5.31 3.14
CA GLN A 211 30.89 4.66 2.92
C GLN A 211 32.00 5.63 2.51
N GLY A 212 31.66 6.80 1.94
CA GLY A 212 32.62 7.89 1.73
C GLY A 212 33.21 8.50 3.01
N SER A 213 32.65 8.18 4.19
CA SER A 213 33.08 8.71 5.50
C SER A 213 33.55 7.64 6.50
N LYS A 214 33.29 6.34 6.27
CA LYS A 214 33.55 5.31 7.30
C LYS A 214 34.11 4.01 6.75
N THR A 215 35.38 4.03 6.38
CA THR A 215 36.24 2.85 6.17
C THR A 215 36.54 2.06 7.45
N LEU A 216 35.90 2.33 8.60
CA LEU A 216 36.24 1.69 9.87
C LEU A 216 35.16 0.79 10.50
N PHE A 217 33.89 0.85 10.07
CA PHE A 217 32.79 0.19 10.82
C PHE A 217 32.22 -1.09 10.16
N ILE A 218 32.58 -1.36 8.90
CA ILE A 218 31.95 -2.44 8.11
C ILE A 218 32.57 -3.81 8.37
N LYS A 219 33.76 -3.89 8.99
CA LYS A 219 34.36 -5.19 9.33
C LYS A 219 33.60 -5.93 10.45
N ASN A 220 32.84 -5.24 11.29
CA ASN A 220 32.12 -5.86 12.40
C ASN A 220 30.67 -6.26 12.07
N SER A 221 29.91 -5.49 11.30
CA SER A 221 28.46 -5.77 11.14
C SER A 221 28.14 -6.88 10.13
N PHE A 222 28.96 -7.05 9.09
CA PHE A 222 28.80 -8.15 8.13
C PHE A 222 29.18 -9.51 8.72
N ASN A 223 30.13 -9.55 9.67
CA ASN A 223 30.47 -10.77 10.39
C ASN A 223 29.32 -11.22 11.31
N THR A 224 28.60 -10.29 11.97
CA THR A 224 27.48 -10.65 12.85
C THR A 224 26.27 -11.18 12.09
N LEU A 225 25.94 -10.61 10.93
CA LEU A 225 24.78 -11.06 10.14
C LEU A 225 25.07 -12.37 9.39
N TYR A 226 26.29 -12.56 8.88
CA TYR A 226 26.71 -13.81 8.26
C TYR A 226 26.83 -14.94 9.30
N LEU A 227 27.27 -14.64 10.54
CA LEU A 227 27.27 -15.60 11.64
C LEU A 227 25.86 -15.92 12.16
N GLN A 228 24.91 -14.97 12.14
CA GLN A 228 23.52 -15.23 12.53
C GLN A 228 22.76 -16.11 11.51
N ILE A 229 23.05 -15.96 10.21
CA ILE A 229 22.45 -16.81 9.16
C ILE A 229 23.10 -18.20 9.13
N LYS A 230 24.39 -18.33 9.45
CA LYS A 230 25.10 -19.63 9.48
C LYS A 230 24.83 -20.44 10.75
N ASN A 231 24.24 -19.85 11.79
CA ASN A 231 23.97 -20.55 13.05
C ASN A 231 22.73 -21.45 12.92
N LYS A 232 22.97 -22.74 12.58
CA LYS A 232 21.97 -23.82 12.47
C LYS A 232 21.00 -23.93 13.66
N ASN A 233 21.36 -23.35 14.80
CA ASN A 233 20.54 -23.36 16.02
C ASN A 233 19.35 -22.40 15.96
N PHE A 234 19.35 -21.33 15.16
CA PHE A 234 18.21 -20.40 15.11
C PHE A 234 16.97 -21.07 14.49
N PHE A 235 17.16 -21.83 13.41
CA PHE A 235 16.07 -22.54 12.75
C PHE A 235 15.51 -23.68 13.63
N GLN A 236 16.36 -24.40 14.35
CA GLN A 236 15.90 -25.42 15.30
C GLN A 236 15.15 -24.84 16.51
N THR A 237 15.59 -23.67 17.01
CA THR A 237 14.91 -22.98 18.12
C THR A 237 13.56 -22.42 17.68
N PHE A 238 13.47 -21.94 16.44
CA PHE A 238 12.22 -21.46 15.83
C PHE A 238 11.21 -22.60 15.61
N ILE A 239 11.66 -23.76 15.12
CA ILE A 239 10.80 -24.95 14.97
C ILE A 239 10.34 -25.47 16.34
N ARG A 240 11.21 -25.48 17.36
CA ARG A 240 10.82 -25.88 18.73
C ARG A 240 9.72 -24.96 19.29
N LYS A 241 9.85 -23.65 19.15
CA LYS A 241 8.83 -22.69 19.60
C LYS A 241 7.49 -22.84 18.86
N LEU A 242 7.51 -23.10 17.55
CA LEU A 242 6.28 -23.38 16.80
C LEU A 242 5.60 -24.69 17.23
N THR A 243 6.38 -25.69 17.64
CA THR A 243 5.86 -26.98 18.09
C THR A 243 5.22 -26.88 19.49
N GLU A 244 5.79 -26.08 20.40
CA GLU A 244 5.21 -25.81 21.71
C GLU A 244 3.90 -25.02 21.64
N ILE A 245 3.83 -23.99 20.78
CA ILE A 245 2.60 -23.20 20.58
C ILE A 245 1.45 -24.09 20.07
N LYS A 246 1.74 -25.03 19.18
CA LYS A 246 0.75 -25.98 18.64
C LYS A 246 0.27 -27.00 19.69
N LYS A 247 1.11 -27.31 20.69
CA LYS A 247 0.79 -28.23 21.79
C LYS A 247 -0.11 -27.56 22.83
N ASN A 248 0.17 -26.30 23.18
CA ASN A 248 -0.66 -25.52 24.11
C ASN A 248 -2.05 -25.22 23.55
N GLN A 249 -2.21 -25.06 22.22
CA GLN A 249 -3.53 -24.90 21.62
C GLN A 249 -4.38 -26.18 21.59
N ARG A 250 -3.79 -27.36 21.77
CA ARG A 250 -4.53 -28.64 21.88
C ARG A 250 -4.94 -28.98 23.31
N GLN A 251 -4.35 -28.35 24.32
CA GLN A 251 -4.73 -28.56 25.72
C GLN A 251 -5.81 -27.58 26.21
N ASN A 252 -6.07 -26.51 25.45
CA ASN A 252 -7.15 -25.54 25.72
C ASN A 252 -8.39 -25.76 24.84
N LYS A 253 -8.58 -26.98 24.33
CA LYS A 253 -9.80 -27.48 23.67
C LYS A 253 -10.22 -28.75 24.37
#